data_AF-V5FU88-F1
#
_entry.id   AF-V5FU88-F1
#
_cell.length_a   1.000
_cell.length_b   1.000
_cell.length_c   1.000
_cell.angle_alpha   90.00
_cell.angle_beta   90.00
_cell.angle_gamma   90.00
#
_symmetry.space_group_name_H-M   'P 1'
#
loop_
_entity.id
_entity.type
_entity.pdbx_description
1 polymer ?
#
loop_
_entity_poly.entity_id
_entity_poly.type
_entity_poly.pdbx_seq_one_letter_code
_entity_poly.pdbx_strand_id
1 'polypeptide(L)'
;SYANDKENYDLVKAYRYMHMSMTLRYDDPTNPVKKNLIPPIPAYENWVECQTLPELEAIQGNNNSLHMEALTIRERILGPHNPEVPHPVIYRGAVFADNARFDRCLELWLHALKLRQKNYVSVVKDLLRFAQVFSQMLHVGVKVTYSHVVEVLSAAISELERNKEKLVRPGPKDDPETVMDDIEGNLTTTLYLLTILTKLMKQCSEEEKFNVRRMVFTLNQLQITLRDGQSLLHLACNAETPVDDFHTNDICKFPCAETTKL
;
A
#
# COMPACT_ATOMS: atom_id res chain seq x y z
N SER A 1 9.23 -13.86 6.75
CA SER A 1 10.41 -14.66 6.35
C SER A 1 11.63 -13.79 6.62
N TYR A 2 12.75 -14.35 7.08
CA TYR A 2 13.93 -13.55 7.48
C TYR A 2 14.44 -12.59 6.39
N ALA A 3 14.19 -12.88 5.11
CA ALA A 3 14.59 -12.03 3.99
C ALA A 3 13.86 -10.68 3.92
N ASN A 4 12.64 -10.58 4.43
CA ASN A 4 11.81 -9.36 4.36
C ASN A 4 11.14 -9.10 5.72
N ASP A 5 11.90 -9.27 6.80
CA ASP A 5 11.44 -9.06 8.17
C ASP A 5 12.12 -7.83 8.75
N LYS A 6 11.37 -6.94 9.41
CA LYS A 6 11.92 -5.70 9.97
C LYS A 6 12.84 -5.96 11.16
N GLU A 7 12.49 -6.90 12.01
CA GLU A 7 13.16 -7.14 13.29
C GLU A 7 14.21 -8.24 13.19
N ASN A 8 13.93 -9.23 12.34
CA ASN A 8 14.74 -10.43 12.18
C ASN A 8 15.37 -10.50 10.79
N TYR A 9 15.73 -9.36 10.19
CA TYR A 9 16.33 -9.35 8.85
C TYR A 9 17.61 -10.19 8.81
N ASP A 10 17.58 -11.31 8.09
CA ASP A 10 18.73 -12.19 7.90
C ASP A 10 18.60 -12.97 6.59
N LEU A 11 19.25 -12.44 5.55
CA LEU A 11 19.18 -13.01 4.21
C LEU A 11 19.96 -14.33 4.09
N VAL A 12 21.06 -14.47 4.84
CA VAL A 12 21.88 -15.69 4.87
C VAL A 12 21.07 -16.83 5.47
N LYS A 13 20.37 -16.57 6.59
CA LYS A 13 19.48 -17.54 7.24
C LYS A 13 18.27 -17.85 6.38
N ALA A 14 17.69 -16.86 5.70
CA ALA A 14 16.61 -17.10 4.74
C ALA A 14 17.05 -18.05 3.63
N TYR A 15 18.18 -17.76 2.98
CA TYR A 15 18.75 -18.62 1.95
C TYR A 15 19.05 -20.02 2.46
N ARG A 16 19.66 -20.14 3.65
CA ARG A 16 19.95 -21.45 4.27
C ARG A 16 18.71 -22.31 4.39
N TYR A 17 17.58 -21.75 4.85
CA TYR A 17 16.33 -22.52 4.94
C TYR A 17 15.72 -22.85 3.57
N MET A 18 15.82 -21.94 2.59
CA MET A 18 15.39 -22.23 1.22
C MET A 18 16.20 -23.38 0.63
N HIS A 19 17.53 -23.35 0.82
CA HIS A 19 18.44 -24.38 0.34
C HIS A 19 18.16 -25.72 1.01
N MET A 20 18.05 -25.76 2.34
CA MET A 20 17.67 -26.98 3.08
C MET A 20 16.32 -27.54 2.59
N SER A 21 15.31 -26.67 2.40
CA SER A 21 14.02 -27.09 1.87
C SER A 21 14.14 -27.65 0.45
N MET A 22 15.02 -27.10 -0.38
CA MET A 22 15.20 -27.56 -1.75
C MET A 22 15.93 -28.91 -1.77
N THR A 23 16.96 -29.10 -0.95
CA THR A 23 17.63 -30.39 -0.78
C THR A 23 16.64 -31.48 -0.38
N LEU A 24 15.78 -31.22 0.62
CA LEU A 24 14.76 -32.18 1.06
C LEU A 24 13.75 -32.53 -0.04
N ARG A 25 13.40 -31.58 -0.93
CA ARG A 25 12.48 -31.84 -2.05
C ARG A 25 13.07 -32.78 -3.10
N TYR A 26 14.39 -32.86 -3.18
CA TYR A 26 15.14 -33.63 -4.17
C TYR A 26 15.93 -34.79 -3.54
N ASP A 27 15.63 -35.16 -2.29
CA ASP A 27 16.29 -36.23 -1.56
C ASP A 27 16.11 -37.60 -2.22
N ASP A 28 14.94 -37.83 -2.84
CA ASP A 28 14.70 -38.93 -3.80
C ASP A 28 14.72 -38.36 -5.24
N PRO A 29 15.82 -38.56 -6.01
CA PRO A 29 15.93 -38.07 -7.37
C PRO A 29 14.88 -38.65 -8.33
N THR A 30 14.31 -39.82 -8.00
CA THR A 30 13.31 -40.49 -8.84
C THR A 30 11.90 -39.97 -8.63
N ASN A 31 11.65 -39.30 -7.50
CA ASN A 31 10.34 -38.74 -7.15
C ASN A 31 10.45 -37.38 -6.41
N PRO A 32 10.92 -36.33 -7.09
CA PRO A 32 11.10 -35.02 -6.45
C PRO A 32 9.76 -34.34 -6.12
N VAL A 33 9.68 -33.73 -4.93
CA VAL A 33 8.50 -32.97 -4.48
C VAL A 33 8.54 -31.55 -5.05
N LYS A 34 7.97 -31.40 -6.25
CA LYS A 34 7.89 -30.11 -6.95
C LYS A 34 7.00 -29.09 -6.22
N LYS A 35 7.30 -27.81 -6.41
CA LYS A 35 6.52 -26.71 -5.84
C LYS A 35 5.34 -26.39 -6.79
N ASN A 36 4.17 -26.09 -6.23
CA ASN A 36 3.03 -25.65 -7.04
C ASN A 36 3.20 -24.16 -7.36
N LEU A 37 3.53 -23.81 -8.61
CA LEU A 37 3.69 -22.42 -9.00
C LEU A 37 2.37 -21.63 -8.94
N ILE A 38 2.45 -20.38 -8.51
CA ILE A 38 1.38 -19.40 -8.64
C ILE A 38 1.67 -18.48 -9.83
N PRO A 39 0.65 -17.82 -10.43
CA PRO A 39 0.88 -16.79 -11.44
C PRO A 39 1.86 -15.73 -10.92
N PRO A 40 2.83 -15.30 -11.74
CA PRO A 40 3.77 -14.26 -11.34
C PRO A 40 3.05 -12.98 -10.93
N ILE A 41 3.50 -12.38 -9.83
CA ILE A 41 2.93 -11.15 -9.29
C ILE A 41 3.79 -9.97 -9.79
N PRO A 42 3.21 -9.00 -10.51
CA PRO A 42 3.98 -7.87 -11.07
C PRO A 42 4.82 -7.12 -10.03
N ALA A 43 4.25 -6.89 -8.84
CA ALA A 43 4.95 -6.22 -7.74
C ALA A 43 6.22 -6.97 -7.27
N TYR A 44 6.27 -8.29 -7.46
CA TYR A 44 7.45 -9.11 -7.18
C TYR A 44 8.34 -9.28 -8.42
N GLU A 45 8.35 -8.30 -9.33
CA GLU A 45 9.13 -8.35 -10.58
C GLU A 45 8.72 -9.50 -11.51
N ASN A 46 7.47 -9.97 -11.38
CA ASN A 46 7.01 -11.22 -12.01
C ASN A 46 7.92 -12.41 -11.68
N TRP A 47 8.47 -12.46 -10.47
CA TRP A 47 9.36 -13.51 -10.03
C TRP A 47 8.68 -14.88 -10.04
N VAL A 48 9.30 -15.84 -10.72
CA VAL A 48 8.90 -17.26 -10.72
C VAL A 48 9.79 -17.99 -9.72
N GLU A 49 9.16 -18.63 -8.74
CA GLU A 49 9.89 -19.32 -7.68
C GLU A 49 10.79 -20.43 -8.22
N CYS A 50 12.05 -20.45 -7.77
CA CYS A 50 13.03 -21.48 -8.12
C CYS A 50 12.45 -22.88 -7.88
N GLN A 51 12.50 -23.74 -8.88
CA GLN A 51 12.02 -25.12 -8.82
C GLN A 51 13.12 -26.09 -8.44
N THR A 52 14.37 -25.80 -8.80
CA THR A 52 15.51 -26.72 -8.64
C THR A 52 16.61 -26.14 -7.74
N LEU A 53 17.49 -27.01 -7.23
CA LEU A 53 18.65 -26.58 -6.45
C LEU A 53 19.62 -25.68 -7.25
N PRO A 54 19.99 -26.01 -8.51
CA PRO A 54 20.83 -25.13 -9.31
C PRO A 54 20.22 -23.74 -9.57
N GLU A 55 18.91 -23.66 -9.78
CA GLU A 55 18.22 -22.36 -9.91
C GLU A 55 18.34 -21.53 -8.64
N LEU A 56 18.19 -22.15 -7.47
CA LEU A 56 18.31 -21.47 -6.18
C LEU A 56 19.77 -21.05 -5.88
N GLU A 57 20.75 -21.89 -6.23
CA GLU A 57 22.18 -21.57 -6.11
C GLU A 57 22.58 -20.40 -7.02
N ALA A 58 22.01 -20.33 -8.23
CA ALA A 58 22.27 -19.24 -9.17
C ALA A 58 21.86 -17.86 -8.63
N ILE A 59 20.89 -17.79 -7.72
CA ILE A 59 20.42 -16.53 -7.13
C ILE A 59 21.06 -16.20 -5.78
N GLN A 60 21.90 -17.06 -5.20
CA GLN A 60 22.48 -16.88 -3.86
C GLN A 60 23.21 -15.54 -3.72
N GLY A 61 23.93 -15.11 -4.76
CA GLY A 61 24.68 -13.86 -4.79
C GLY A 61 23.84 -12.61 -5.08
N ASN A 62 22.55 -12.76 -5.39
CA ASN A 62 21.67 -11.64 -5.74
C ASN A 62 20.65 -11.40 -4.62
N ASN A 63 20.89 -10.35 -3.83
CA ASN A 63 20.03 -10.03 -2.70
C ASN A 63 18.58 -9.75 -3.12
N ASN A 64 18.38 -9.04 -4.23
CA ASN A 64 17.03 -8.69 -4.70
C ASN A 64 16.25 -9.95 -5.12
N SER A 65 16.91 -10.87 -5.84
CA SER A 65 16.32 -12.16 -6.20
C SER A 65 15.89 -12.96 -4.97
N LEU A 66 16.72 -12.99 -3.92
CA LEU A 66 16.36 -13.66 -2.66
C LEU A 66 15.18 -12.98 -1.94
N HIS A 67 15.07 -11.65 -2.02
CA HIS A 67 13.90 -10.93 -1.51
C HIS A 67 12.62 -11.29 -2.28
N MET A 68 12.66 -11.30 -3.61
CA MET A 68 11.50 -11.65 -4.44
C MET A 68 11.11 -13.12 -4.28
N GLU A 69 12.08 -14.05 -4.28
CA GLU A 69 11.89 -15.47 -3.98
C GLU A 69 11.17 -15.64 -2.64
N ALA A 70 11.61 -14.93 -1.59
CA ALA A 70 10.98 -15.00 -0.27
C ALA A 70 9.55 -14.46 -0.22
N LEU A 71 9.22 -13.41 -0.98
CA LEU A 71 7.86 -12.86 -1.06
C LEU A 71 6.93 -13.82 -1.81
N THR A 72 7.37 -14.32 -2.97
CA THR A 72 6.63 -15.31 -3.78
C THR A 72 6.36 -16.58 -2.98
N ILE A 73 7.36 -17.13 -2.27
CA ILE A 73 7.20 -18.29 -1.38
C ILE A 73 6.12 -18.01 -0.33
N ARG A 74 6.19 -16.84 0.33
CA ARG A 74 5.28 -16.51 1.43
C ARG A 74 3.83 -16.44 0.95
N GLU A 75 3.59 -15.73 -0.15
CA GLU A 75 2.22 -15.57 -0.67
C GLU A 75 1.68 -16.88 -1.25
N ARG A 76 2.51 -17.72 -1.88
CA ARG A 76 2.11 -19.06 -2.30
C ARG A 76 1.69 -19.94 -1.11
N ILE A 77 2.50 -19.96 -0.04
CA ILE A 77 2.27 -20.87 1.10
C ILE A 77 1.09 -20.41 1.95
N LEU A 78 1.03 -19.12 2.28
CA LEU A 78 0.00 -18.57 3.18
C LEU A 78 -1.29 -18.21 2.44
N GLY A 79 -1.21 -17.95 1.13
CA GLY A 79 -2.31 -17.49 0.31
C GLY A 79 -2.59 -15.99 0.47
N PRO A 80 -3.22 -15.35 -0.53
CA PRO A 80 -3.52 -13.91 -0.51
C PRO A 80 -4.56 -13.52 0.54
N HIS A 81 -5.23 -14.51 1.16
CA HIS A 81 -6.24 -14.28 2.20
C HIS A 81 -5.67 -14.27 3.62
N ASN A 82 -4.35 -14.34 3.76
CA ASN A 82 -3.70 -14.36 5.06
C ASN A 82 -3.23 -12.93 5.44
N PRO A 83 -3.66 -12.39 6.59
CA PRO A 83 -3.34 -11.02 7.00
C PRO A 83 -1.85 -10.80 7.31
N GLU A 84 -1.05 -11.87 7.40
CA GLU A 84 0.40 -11.80 7.63
C GLU A 84 1.23 -11.66 6.33
N VAL A 85 0.60 -11.77 5.15
CA VAL A 85 1.30 -11.60 3.86
C VAL A 85 1.70 -10.14 3.61
N PRO A 86 0.84 -9.12 3.82
CA PRO A 86 1.17 -7.73 3.50
C PRO A 86 2.38 -7.17 4.28
N HIS A 87 2.63 -7.61 5.51
CA HIS A 87 3.66 -7.02 6.38
C HIS A 87 5.09 -7.04 5.75
N PRO A 88 5.62 -8.19 5.30
CA PRO A 88 6.91 -8.22 4.58
C PRO A 88 6.93 -7.41 3.28
N VAL A 89 5.81 -7.34 2.55
CA VAL A 89 5.69 -6.59 1.30
C VAL A 89 5.83 -5.09 1.57
N ILE A 90 5.12 -4.59 2.59
CA ILE A 90 5.19 -3.19 3.03
C ILE A 90 6.59 -2.85 3.49
N TYR A 91 7.22 -3.71 4.30
CA TYR A 91 8.59 -3.51 4.77
C TYR A 91 9.57 -3.41 3.60
N ARG A 92 9.50 -4.33 2.64
CA ARG A 92 10.37 -4.29 1.46
C ARG A 92 10.15 -3.02 0.64
N GLY A 93 8.90 -2.56 0.51
CA GLY A 93 8.59 -1.28 -0.14
C GLY A 93 9.21 -0.09 0.59
N ALA A 94 9.17 -0.06 1.93
CA ALA A 94 9.81 0.99 2.72
C ALA A 94 11.33 1.03 2.51
N VAL A 95 11.98 -0.14 2.47
CA VAL A 95 13.43 -0.21 2.15
C VAL A 95 13.71 0.37 0.76
N PHE A 96 12.83 0.18 -0.23
CA PHE A 96 13.00 0.82 -1.54
C PHE A 96 12.80 2.34 -1.47
N ALA A 97 11.80 2.83 -0.72
CA ALA A 97 11.58 4.27 -0.53
C ALA A 97 12.79 4.97 0.13
N ASP A 98 13.38 4.35 1.16
CA ASP A 98 14.59 4.85 1.85
C ASP A 98 15.79 4.96 0.89
N ASN A 99 15.81 4.17 -0.18
CA ASN A 99 16.81 4.20 -1.24
C ASN A 99 16.35 5.02 -2.47
N ALA A 100 15.34 5.88 -2.31
CA ALA A 100 14.73 6.70 -3.37
C ALA A 100 14.21 5.91 -4.60
N ARG A 101 13.98 4.60 -4.44
CA ARG A 101 13.36 3.71 -5.43
C ARG A 101 11.84 3.71 -5.27
N PHE A 102 11.25 4.89 -5.48
CA PHE A 102 9.82 5.10 -5.32
C PHE A 102 8.98 4.24 -6.28
N ASP A 103 9.51 3.96 -7.48
CA ASP A 103 8.90 3.04 -8.46
C ASP A 103 8.62 1.66 -7.84
N ARG A 104 9.65 1.03 -7.26
CA ARG A 104 9.53 -0.29 -6.62
C ARG A 104 8.72 -0.25 -5.34
N CYS A 105 8.83 0.84 -4.57
CA CYS A 105 8.02 1.06 -3.38
C CYS A 105 6.52 1.05 -3.72
N LEU A 106 6.12 1.84 -4.71
CA LEU A 106 4.72 1.99 -5.09
C LEU A 106 4.12 0.66 -5.59
N GLU A 107 4.85 -0.10 -6.42
CA GLU A 107 4.38 -1.42 -6.87
C GLU A 107 4.10 -2.37 -5.70
N LEU A 108 5.04 -2.46 -4.74
CA LEU A 108 4.91 -3.33 -3.58
C LEU A 108 3.77 -2.87 -2.66
N TRP A 109 3.71 -1.57 -2.35
CA TRP A 109 2.67 -1.04 -1.47
C TRP A 109 1.28 -1.13 -2.09
N LEU A 110 1.13 -0.96 -3.40
CA LEU A 110 -0.18 -1.12 -4.07
C LEU A 110 -0.65 -2.57 -4.03
N HIS A 111 0.27 -3.53 -4.18
CA HIS A 111 -0.05 -4.96 -3.98
C HIS A 111 -0.47 -5.25 -2.54
N ALA A 112 0.30 -4.76 -1.56
CA ALA A 112 -0.03 -4.91 -0.14
C ALA A 112 -1.38 -4.27 0.24
N LEU A 113 -1.70 -3.10 -0.33
CA LEU A 113 -2.98 -2.42 -0.12
C LEU A 113 -4.14 -3.29 -0.63
N LYS A 114 -4.02 -3.85 -1.84
CA LYS A 114 -5.02 -4.78 -2.41
C LYS A 114 -5.21 -6.01 -1.53
N LEU A 115 -4.12 -6.60 -1.03
CA LEU A 115 -4.19 -7.73 -0.11
C LEU A 115 -4.89 -7.36 1.20
N ARG A 116 -4.61 -6.19 1.80
CA ARG A 116 -5.29 -5.74 3.03
C ARG A 116 -6.78 -5.52 2.81
N GLN A 117 -7.16 -4.85 1.73
CA GLN A 117 -8.57 -4.64 1.39
C GLN A 117 -9.31 -5.96 1.18
N LYS A 118 -8.69 -6.94 0.49
CA LYS A 118 -9.26 -8.28 0.30
C LYS A 118 -9.49 -9.03 1.62
N ASN A 119 -8.69 -8.71 2.63
CA ASN A 119 -8.73 -9.33 3.95
C ASN A 119 -9.54 -8.52 4.98
N TYR A 120 -10.21 -7.44 4.56
CA TYR A 120 -10.99 -6.57 5.44
C TYR A 120 -10.18 -6.02 6.63
N VAL A 121 -8.87 -5.84 6.44
CA VAL A 121 -7.96 -5.25 7.43
C VAL A 121 -7.90 -3.75 7.20
N SER A 122 -7.90 -2.96 8.28
CA SER A 122 -7.73 -1.51 8.22
C SER A 122 -6.48 -1.12 7.43
N VAL A 123 -6.64 -0.09 6.59
CA VAL A 123 -5.62 0.45 5.68
C VAL A 123 -5.20 1.88 6.03
N VAL A 124 -5.63 2.43 7.16
CA VAL A 124 -5.36 3.83 7.57
C VAL A 124 -3.87 4.17 7.48
N LYS A 125 -3.03 3.30 8.06
CA LYS A 125 -1.57 3.46 8.05
C LYS A 125 -0.98 3.33 6.65
N ASP A 126 -1.58 2.51 5.78
CA ASP A 126 -1.10 2.30 4.42
C ASP A 126 -1.44 3.50 3.54
N LEU A 127 -2.65 4.03 3.63
CA LEU A 127 -3.06 5.24 2.92
C LEU A 127 -2.20 6.43 3.33
N LEU A 128 -1.96 6.63 4.63
CA LEU A 128 -1.11 7.73 5.10
C LEU A 128 0.31 7.63 4.52
N ARG A 129 0.90 6.43 4.52
CA ARG A 129 2.23 6.19 3.91
C ARG A 129 2.26 6.59 2.44
N PHE A 130 1.21 6.32 1.67
CA PHE A 130 1.13 6.76 0.28
C PHE A 130 1.12 8.28 0.16
N ALA A 131 0.31 8.98 0.96
CA ALA A 131 0.30 10.44 0.96
C ALA A 131 1.69 10.99 1.30
N GLN A 132 2.37 10.44 2.31
CA GLN A 132 3.73 10.83 2.71
C GLN A 132 4.76 10.60 1.60
N VAL A 133 4.75 9.45 0.93
CA VAL A 133 5.68 9.17 -0.18
C VAL A 133 5.38 10.03 -1.41
N PHE A 134 4.10 10.24 -1.76
CA PHE A 134 3.76 11.15 -2.85
C PHE A 134 4.19 12.58 -2.54
N SER A 135 4.01 13.04 -1.30
CA SER A 135 4.48 14.36 -0.88
C SER A 135 6.00 14.48 -0.94
N GLN A 136 6.73 13.47 -0.46
CA GLN A 136 8.19 13.41 -0.56
C GLN A 136 8.65 13.46 -2.02
N MET A 137 8.06 12.63 -2.90
CA MET A 137 8.38 12.60 -4.32
C MET A 137 8.22 13.98 -4.96
N LEU A 138 7.10 14.67 -4.70
CA LEU A 138 6.87 16.02 -5.19
C LEU A 138 7.89 17.03 -4.64
N HIS A 139 8.22 16.94 -3.34
CA HIS A 139 9.19 17.82 -2.70
C HIS A 139 10.59 17.68 -3.32
N VAL A 140 11.04 16.44 -3.57
CA VAL A 140 12.35 16.16 -4.19
C VAL A 140 12.34 16.20 -5.73
N GLY A 141 11.23 16.60 -6.36
CA GLY A 141 11.10 16.75 -7.81
C GLY A 141 10.97 15.43 -8.59
N VAL A 142 10.68 14.32 -7.93
CA VAL A 142 10.36 13.04 -8.58
C VAL A 142 8.92 13.06 -9.09
N LYS A 143 8.73 12.63 -10.34
CA LYS A 143 7.41 12.61 -10.98
C LYS A 143 6.46 11.66 -10.24
N VAL A 144 5.34 12.22 -9.76
CA VAL A 144 4.18 11.45 -9.30
C VAL A 144 3.19 11.30 -10.46
N THR A 145 2.67 10.09 -10.69
CA THR A 145 1.71 9.83 -11.76
C THR A 145 0.27 9.93 -11.25
N TYR A 146 -0.60 10.48 -12.09
CA TYR A 146 -2.04 10.55 -11.84
C TYR A 146 -2.64 9.19 -11.48
N SER A 147 -2.26 8.13 -12.23
CA SER A 147 -2.79 6.78 -12.05
C SER A 147 -2.57 6.23 -10.64
N HIS A 148 -1.37 6.40 -10.08
CA HIS A 148 -1.07 5.90 -8.72
C HIS A 148 -1.88 6.65 -7.66
N VAL A 149 -1.98 7.97 -7.75
CA VAL A 149 -2.72 8.77 -6.75
C VAL A 149 -4.21 8.47 -6.81
N VAL A 150 -4.78 8.29 -8.01
CA VAL A 150 -6.20 7.92 -8.18
C VAL A 150 -6.48 6.51 -7.70
N GLU A 151 -5.58 5.55 -7.90
CA GLU A 151 -5.73 4.19 -7.38
C GLU A 151 -5.80 4.20 -5.84
N VAL A 152 -4.92 4.97 -5.18
CA VAL A 152 -4.93 5.13 -3.72
C VAL A 152 -6.15 5.90 -3.23
N LEU A 153 -6.58 6.96 -3.93
CA LEU A 153 -7.80 7.70 -3.60
C LEU A 153 -9.04 6.80 -3.71
N SER A 154 -9.12 5.97 -4.75
CA SER A 154 -10.20 4.99 -4.91
C SER A 154 -10.24 4.02 -3.72
N ALA A 155 -9.07 3.53 -3.31
CA ALA A 155 -8.96 2.67 -2.13
C ALA A 155 -9.39 3.37 -0.82
N ALA A 156 -9.08 4.67 -0.67
CA ALA A 156 -9.52 5.47 0.47
C ALA A 156 -11.04 5.65 0.50
N ILE A 157 -11.66 5.97 -0.65
CA ILE A 157 -13.13 6.08 -0.76
C ILE A 157 -13.81 4.76 -0.41
N SER A 158 -13.31 3.63 -0.95
CA SER A 158 -13.87 2.31 -0.63
C SER A 158 -13.70 1.94 0.84
N GLU A 159 -12.62 2.38 1.51
CA GLU A 159 -12.45 2.14 2.94
C GLU A 159 -13.40 3.01 3.77
N LEU A 160 -13.56 4.28 3.41
CA LEU A 160 -14.52 5.19 4.05
C LEU A 160 -15.97 4.69 3.93
N GLU A 161 -16.36 4.16 2.76
CA GLU A 161 -17.64 3.47 2.56
C GLU A 161 -17.81 2.29 3.54
N ARG A 162 -16.78 1.43 3.63
CA ARG A 162 -16.78 0.29 4.57
C ARG A 162 -16.84 0.74 6.03
N ASN A 163 -16.10 1.77 6.42
CA ASN A 163 -16.10 2.25 7.80
C ASN A 163 -17.46 2.83 8.16
N LYS A 164 -18.11 3.57 7.24
CA LYS A 164 -19.48 4.04 7.43
C LYS A 164 -20.46 2.88 7.60
N GLU A 165 -20.34 1.83 6.79
CA GLU A 165 -21.18 0.64 6.95
C GLU A 165 -20.96 -0.03 8.31
N LYS A 166 -19.72 -0.16 8.78
CA LYS A 166 -19.39 -0.70 10.11
C LYS A 166 -19.95 0.12 11.26
N LEU A 167 -20.06 1.45 11.13
CA LEU A 167 -20.72 2.28 12.14
C LEU A 167 -22.24 2.06 12.18
N VAL A 168 -22.88 1.88 11.02
CA VAL A 168 -24.33 1.66 10.94
C VAL A 168 -24.70 0.23 11.32
N ARG A 169 -23.86 -0.74 10.97
CA ARG A 169 -24.06 -2.18 11.17
C ARG A 169 -22.76 -2.82 11.68
N PRO A 170 -22.41 -2.61 12.95
CA PRO A 170 -21.17 -3.17 13.51
C PRO A 170 -21.22 -4.69 13.54
N GLY A 171 -20.16 -5.33 13.06
CA GLY A 171 -19.94 -6.76 13.22
C GLY A 171 -19.40 -7.09 14.62
N PRO A 172 -19.26 -8.39 14.96
CA PRO A 172 -18.85 -8.83 16.31
C PRO A 172 -17.45 -8.37 16.75
N LYS A 173 -16.60 -7.95 15.79
CA LYS A 173 -15.23 -7.49 16.02
C LYS A 173 -15.06 -5.99 15.76
N ASP A 174 -16.12 -5.30 15.35
CA ASP A 174 -16.06 -3.88 15.04
C ASP A 174 -16.31 -3.09 16.32
N ASP A 175 -15.28 -2.38 16.75
CA ASP A 175 -15.37 -1.42 17.85
C ASP A 175 -15.67 -0.02 17.27
N PRO A 176 -16.80 0.63 17.62
CA PRO A 176 -17.19 1.92 17.04
C PRO A 176 -16.16 3.04 17.24
N GLU A 177 -15.43 3.03 18.35
CA GLU A 177 -14.41 4.04 18.63
C GLU A 177 -13.21 3.88 17.69
N THR A 178 -12.72 2.65 17.55
CA THR A 178 -11.66 2.30 16.58
C THR A 178 -12.08 2.59 15.13
N VAL A 179 -13.34 2.27 14.76
CA VAL A 179 -13.85 2.56 13.42
C VAL A 179 -13.92 4.08 13.18
N MET A 180 -14.24 4.86 14.20
CA MET A 180 -14.24 6.32 14.11
C MET A 180 -12.82 6.87 13.96
N ASP A 181 -11.84 6.37 14.71
CA ASP A 181 -10.43 6.72 14.52
C ASP A 181 -9.96 6.42 13.09
N ASP A 182 -10.36 5.27 12.54
CA ASP A 182 -10.07 4.89 11.18
C ASP A 182 -10.68 5.88 10.16
N ILE A 183 -11.93 6.31 10.39
CA ILE A 183 -12.59 7.33 9.56
C ILE A 183 -11.83 8.65 9.59
N GLU A 184 -11.45 9.15 10.76
CA GLU A 184 -10.76 10.43 10.90
C GLU A 184 -9.39 10.40 10.20
N GLY A 185 -8.65 9.30 10.37
CA GLY A 185 -7.38 9.07 9.69
C GLY A 185 -7.53 8.97 8.16
N ASN A 186 -8.54 8.23 7.69
CA ASN A 186 -8.82 8.07 6.26
C ASN A 186 -9.33 9.37 5.61
N LEU A 187 -10.15 10.16 6.31
CA LEU A 187 -10.61 11.47 5.83
C LEU A 187 -9.44 12.45 5.69
N THR A 188 -8.58 12.51 6.71
CA THR A 188 -7.39 13.35 6.70
C THR A 188 -6.45 12.98 5.56
N THR A 189 -6.21 11.67 5.37
CA THR A 189 -5.38 11.19 4.26
C THR A 189 -6.03 11.46 2.91
N THR A 190 -7.35 11.31 2.80
CA THR A 190 -8.11 11.63 1.58
C THR A 190 -7.95 13.11 1.21
N LEU A 191 -7.98 14.01 2.21
CA LEU A 191 -7.71 15.42 2.00
C LEU A 191 -6.32 15.65 1.41
N TYR A 192 -5.28 14.99 1.94
CA TYR A 192 -3.91 15.08 1.41
C TYR A 192 -3.83 14.60 -0.04
N LEU A 193 -4.46 13.46 -0.36
CA LEU A 193 -4.49 12.91 -1.72
C LEU A 193 -5.19 13.86 -2.70
N LEU A 194 -6.28 14.52 -2.30
CA LEU A 194 -6.94 15.53 -3.12
C LEU A 194 -6.04 16.75 -3.35
N THR A 195 -5.35 17.25 -2.32
CA THR A 195 -4.39 18.35 -2.47
C THR A 195 -3.18 17.98 -3.34
N ILE A 196 -2.74 16.72 -3.31
CA ILE A 196 -1.73 16.21 -4.25
C ILE A 196 -2.30 16.20 -5.68
N LEU A 197 -3.54 15.72 -5.87
CA LEU A 197 -4.18 15.69 -7.19
C LEU A 197 -4.35 17.08 -7.80
N THR A 198 -4.72 18.12 -7.03
CA THR A 198 -4.84 19.48 -7.59
C THR A 198 -3.54 19.96 -8.22
N LYS A 199 -2.39 19.59 -7.66
CA LYS A 199 -1.06 19.91 -8.22
C LYS A 199 -0.80 19.15 -9.53
N LEU A 200 -1.30 17.92 -9.65
CA LEU A 200 -1.16 17.10 -10.87
C LEU A 200 -2.14 17.51 -11.97
N MET A 201 -3.31 18.05 -11.63
CA MET A 201 -4.40 18.36 -12.57
C MET A 201 -3.98 19.28 -13.73
N LYS A 202 -2.94 20.12 -13.57
CA LYS A 202 -2.43 20.97 -14.66
C LYS A 202 -1.90 20.17 -15.84
N GLN A 203 -1.46 18.93 -15.60
CA GLN A 203 -0.90 18.02 -16.60
C GLN A 203 -1.89 16.93 -17.03
N CYS A 204 -3.09 16.91 -16.44
CA CYS A 204 -4.11 15.89 -16.70
C CYS A 204 -4.97 16.24 -17.92
N SER A 205 -5.48 15.20 -18.57
CA SER A 205 -6.51 15.32 -19.60
C SER A 205 -7.86 15.76 -18.99
N GLU A 206 -8.79 16.24 -19.82
CA GLU A 206 -10.13 16.57 -19.34
C GLU A 206 -10.90 15.35 -18.82
N GLU A 207 -10.63 14.16 -19.37
CA GLU A 207 -11.19 12.90 -18.88
C GLU A 207 -10.68 12.56 -17.47
N GLU A 208 -9.38 12.72 -17.23
CA GLU A 208 -8.78 12.52 -15.91
C GLU A 208 -9.33 13.52 -14.88
N LYS A 209 -9.44 14.80 -15.25
CA LYS A 209 -10.05 15.83 -14.39
C LYS A 209 -11.52 15.51 -14.09
N PHE A 210 -12.28 15.05 -15.09
CA PHE A 210 -13.67 14.63 -14.90
C PHE A 210 -13.78 13.45 -13.94
N ASN A 211 -12.89 12.46 -14.05
CA ASN A 211 -12.84 11.33 -13.14
C ASN A 211 -12.58 11.77 -11.68
N VAL A 212 -11.66 12.70 -11.45
CA VAL A 212 -11.41 13.24 -10.09
C VAL A 212 -12.67 13.89 -9.52
N ARG A 213 -13.36 14.75 -10.29
CA ARG A 213 -14.62 15.38 -9.85
C ARG A 213 -15.69 14.36 -9.54
N ARG A 214 -15.79 13.28 -10.32
CA ARG A 214 -16.71 12.18 -10.06
C ARG A 214 -16.39 11.47 -8.73
N MET A 215 -15.11 11.24 -8.44
CA MET A 215 -14.68 10.64 -7.17
C MET A 215 -14.97 11.56 -5.97
N VAL A 216 -14.73 12.86 -6.11
CA VAL A 216 -15.08 13.87 -5.08
C VAL A 216 -16.59 13.93 -4.88
N PHE A 217 -17.38 13.87 -5.96
CA PHE A 217 -18.83 13.77 -5.85
C PHE A 217 -19.26 12.53 -5.06
N THR A 218 -18.71 11.35 -5.37
CA THR A 218 -18.99 10.12 -4.61
C THR A 218 -18.63 10.29 -3.13
N LEU A 219 -17.44 10.84 -2.84
CA LEU A 219 -16.99 11.10 -1.47
C LEU A 219 -17.95 12.02 -0.70
N ASN A 220 -18.44 13.09 -1.35
CA ASN A 220 -19.41 14.00 -0.74
C ASN A 220 -20.77 13.33 -0.47
N GLN A 221 -21.20 12.40 -1.34
CA GLN A 221 -22.41 11.61 -1.11
C GLN A 221 -22.29 10.66 0.08
N LEU A 222 -21.08 10.31 0.51
CA LEU A 222 -20.87 9.53 1.72
C LEU A 222 -21.25 10.31 2.99
N GLN A 223 -21.30 11.65 2.96
CA GLN A 223 -21.68 12.48 4.11
C GLN A 223 -20.94 12.11 5.40
N ILE A 224 -19.65 11.80 5.29
CA ILE A 224 -18.80 11.42 6.42
C ILE A 224 -18.25 12.70 7.06
N THR A 225 -18.21 12.72 8.39
CA THR A 225 -17.67 13.82 9.19
C THR A 225 -16.73 13.28 10.26
N LEU A 226 -15.87 14.16 10.79
CA LEU A 226 -15.17 13.93 12.05
C LEU A 226 -16.16 13.89 13.22
N ARG A 227 -15.67 13.55 14.42
CA ARG A 227 -16.47 13.50 15.67
C ARG A 227 -17.14 14.83 16.01
N ASP A 228 -16.51 15.95 15.66
CA ASP A 228 -17.04 17.30 15.89
C ASP A 228 -17.97 17.80 14.78
N GLY A 229 -18.29 16.95 13.79
CA GLY A 229 -19.17 17.27 12.67
C GLY A 229 -18.47 17.95 11.49
N GLN A 230 -17.15 18.19 11.54
CA GLN A 230 -16.42 18.75 10.41
C GLN A 230 -16.41 17.77 9.22
N SER A 231 -16.87 18.25 8.06
CA SER A 231 -16.75 17.53 6.79
C SER A 231 -15.40 17.81 6.12
N LEU A 232 -15.08 17.06 5.07
CA LEU A 232 -13.88 17.28 4.26
C LEU A 232 -13.75 18.72 3.73
N LEU A 233 -14.87 19.36 3.38
CA LEU A 233 -14.89 20.75 2.95
C LEU A 233 -14.54 21.73 4.08
N HIS A 234 -15.00 21.45 5.31
CA HIS A 234 -14.62 22.25 6.48
C HIS A 234 -13.11 22.17 6.69
N LEU A 235 -12.54 20.96 6.63
CA LEU A 235 -11.10 20.73 6.77
C LEU A 235 -10.30 21.42 5.66
N ALA A 236 -10.75 21.35 4.41
CA ALA A 236 -10.08 22.03 3.30
C ALA A 236 -10.04 23.57 3.45
N CYS A 237 -11.01 24.15 4.16
CA CYS A 237 -11.17 25.60 4.34
C CYS A 237 -10.68 26.11 5.70
N ASN A 238 -10.24 25.23 6.60
CA ASN A 238 -9.82 25.61 7.95
C ASN A 238 -8.29 25.75 8.02
N ALA A 239 -7.82 26.91 8.48
CA ALA A 239 -6.39 27.19 8.66
C ALA A 239 -5.75 26.39 9.81
N GLU A 240 -6.57 25.89 10.74
CA GLU A 240 -6.14 25.09 11.89
C GLU A 240 -6.17 23.59 11.60
N THR A 241 -6.53 23.16 10.39
CA THR A 241 -6.52 21.74 10.03
C THR A 241 -5.11 21.17 10.14
N PRO A 242 -4.88 20.15 11.00
CA PRO A 242 -3.56 19.61 11.22
C PRO A 242 -3.04 18.89 9.98
N VAL A 243 -1.75 19.08 9.71
CA VAL A 243 -1.03 18.37 8.66
C VAL A 243 0.05 17.54 9.32
N ASP A 244 0.10 16.25 8.98
CA ASP A 244 1.18 15.37 9.44
C ASP A 244 2.56 15.96 9.06
N ASP A 245 3.52 15.88 9.98
CA ASP A 245 4.81 16.55 9.83
C ASP A 245 5.78 15.77 8.92
N PHE A 246 5.48 14.52 8.60
CA PHE A 246 6.37 13.66 7.83
C PHE A 246 6.13 13.82 6.33
N HIS A 247 6.88 14.75 5.71
CA HIS A 247 6.82 15.14 4.28
C HIS A 247 5.50 15.78 3.81
N THR A 248 4.36 15.48 4.43
CA THR A 248 3.05 16.00 3.99
C THR A 248 2.92 17.51 4.12
N ASN A 249 3.55 18.12 5.13
CA ASN A 249 3.58 19.58 5.34
C ASN A 249 4.33 20.38 4.25
N ASP A 250 5.21 19.73 3.47
CA ASP A 250 5.88 20.34 2.33
C ASP A 250 4.91 20.66 1.18
N ILE A 251 3.84 19.87 1.07
CA ILE A 251 2.93 19.84 -0.07
C ILE A 251 1.52 20.31 0.31
N CYS A 252 1.01 19.84 1.44
CA CYS A 252 -0.33 20.09 1.94
C CYS A 252 -0.33 21.26 2.91
N LYS A 253 -1.13 22.30 2.60
CA LYS A 253 -1.35 23.47 3.45
C LYS A 253 -2.81 23.86 3.36
N PHE A 254 -3.43 24.10 4.51
CA PHE A 254 -4.83 24.51 4.61
C PHE A 254 -4.92 25.93 5.19
N PRO A 255 -5.87 26.77 4.75
CA PRO A 255 -6.92 26.47 3.75
C PRO A 255 -6.36 26.31 2.33
N CYS A 256 -6.97 25.42 1.53
CA CYS A 256 -6.54 25.14 0.15
C CYS A 256 -7.66 25.43 -0.85
N ALA A 257 -7.67 26.63 -1.42
CA ALA A 257 -8.71 27.06 -2.36
C ALA A 257 -8.85 26.18 -3.61
N GLU A 258 -7.76 25.55 -4.09
CA GLU A 258 -7.83 24.61 -5.21
C GLU A 258 -8.55 23.32 -4.82
N THR A 259 -8.28 22.78 -3.63
CA THR A 259 -8.93 21.57 -3.11
C THR A 259 -10.41 21.83 -2.80
N THR A 260 -10.73 22.99 -2.22
CA THR A 260 -12.10 23.45 -1.94
C THR A 260 -12.98 23.55 -3.20
N LYS A 261 -12.38 23.82 -4.37
CA LYS A 261 -13.11 24.03 -5.64
C LYS A 261 -13.39 22.74 -6.41
N LEU A 262 -12.83 21.60 -6.01
CA LEU A 262 -13.06 20.30 -6.65
C LEU A 262 -14.51 19.85 -6.51
#